data_AF-A0A3N5NP36-F1
#
_entry.id   AF-A0A3N5NP36-F1
#
_cell.length_a   1.000
_cell.length_b   1.000
_cell.length_c   1.000
_cell.angle_alpha   90.00
_cell.angle_beta   90.00
_cell.angle_gamma   90.00
#
_symmetry.space_group_name_H-M   'P 1'
#
loop_
_entity.id
_entity.type
_entity.pdbx_description
1 polymer ?
#
loop_
_entity_poly.entity_id
_entity_poly.type
_entity_poly.pdbx_seq_one_letter_code
_entity_poly.pdbx_strand_id
1 'polypeptide(L)'
;MKAVLDHVGIAVTDLEASLSFFRDALGLEVEAPEDVPSQRVRAQFVHAGPSPLELLQATAPDSPISKFLEKRGPGLHHITLRVDDIRAALAELRQRNVKLIDDEPREGAEGARVAFIHPSSANGVLVELKQPARVRPEPELPKTIRLGDIDIVTVSDGFFYLDGGAMFGVIPKTFWEKKAPPDERNRIRMAMRCVLVRGPRTMLIDAGAGDKMTAKQADIFRFERDFNLQQSLPAAGVSPADIEVVLATHLHFDHAGGFTERAPDGTVRPRFPRAQYVVRRGEYEDATHPNERTKGSYFLENYKPLADHNVL
;
A
#
# COMPACT_ATOMS: atom_id res chain seq x y z
N MET A 1 7.58 4.40 18.35
CA MET A 1 7.92 3.63 17.13
C MET A 1 7.65 2.12 17.30
N LYS A 2 7.04 1.46 16.29
CA LYS A 2 7.07 -0.01 16.14
C LYS A 2 8.22 -0.37 15.18
N ALA A 3 9.02 -1.37 15.53
CA ALA A 3 10.14 -1.82 14.72
C ALA A 3 10.15 -3.34 14.65
N VAL A 4 10.53 -3.90 13.50
CA VAL A 4 10.61 -5.36 13.25
C VAL A 4 11.97 -5.67 12.64
N LEU A 5 12.59 -6.79 13.01
CA LEU A 5 13.84 -7.22 12.36
C LEU A 5 13.58 -7.46 10.86
N ASP A 6 14.29 -6.72 10.02
CA ASP A 6 14.21 -6.87 8.57
C ASP A 6 15.23 -7.92 8.12
N HIS A 7 16.52 -7.64 8.31
CA HIS A 7 17.61 -8.52 7.91
C HIS A 7 18.86 -8.30 8.78
N VAL A 8 19.87 -9.14 8.58
CA VAL A 8 21.19 -9.02 9.23
C VAL A 8 22.27 -8.93 8.16
N GLY A 9 23.02 -7.83 8.16
CA GLY A 9 24.11 -7.60 7.20
C GLY A 9 25.40 -8.27 7.64
N ILE A 10 26.05 -8.98 6.70
CA ILE A 10 27.30 -9.71 6.88
C ILE A 10 28.31 -9.20 5.87
N ALA A 11 29.39 -8.58 6.34
CA ALA A 11 30.49 -8.14 5.49
C ALA A 11 31.35 -9.33 5.08
N VAL A 12 31.57 -9.49 3.76
CA VAL A 12 32.37 -10.57 3.18
C VAL A 12 33.42 -10.03 2.23
N THR A 13 34.54 -10.74 2.11
CA THR A 13 35.61 -10.39 1.16
C THR A 13 35.33 -10.87 -0.26
N ASP A 14 34.67 -12.04 -0.36
CA ASP A 14 34.29 -12.69 -1.62
C ASP A 14 32.89 -13.26 -1.46
N LEU A 15 31.97 -12.74 -2.26
CA LEU A 15 30.54 -13.04 -2.22
C LEU A 15 30.28 -14.48 -2.66
N GLU A 16 30.83 -14.93 -3.79
CA GLU A 16 30.60 -16.28 -4.31
C GLU A 16 31.20 -17.35 -3.40
N ALA A 17 32.42 -17.13 -2.90
CA ALA A 17 33.03 -18.05 -1.95
C ALA A 17 32.18 -18.16 -0.67
N SER A 18 31.66 -17.04 -0.16
CA SER A 18 30.80 -17.05 1.03
C SER A 18 29.44 -17.70 0.78
N LEU A 19 28.86 -17.48 -0.41
CA LEU A 19 27.58 -18.06 -0.80
C LEU A 19 27.63 -19.57 -0.96
N SER A 20 28.78 -20.15 -1.30
CA SER A 20 28.92 -21.62 -1.40
C SER A 20 28.50 -22.33 -0.11
N PHE A 21 28.78 -21.75 1.06
CA PHE A 21 28.34 -22.32 2.33
C PHE A 21 26.81 -22.27 2.47
N PHE A 22 26.18 -21.12 2.21
CA PHE A 22 24.75 -20.96 2.40
C PHE A 22 23.92 -21.70 1.34
N ARG A 23 24.31 -21.58 0.07
CA ARG A 23 23.64 -22.18 -1.08
C ARG A 23 23.93 -23.67 -1.19
N ASP A 24 25.20 -24.06 -1.19
CA ASP A 24 25.61 -25.42 -1.58
C ASP A 24 25.68 -26.35 -0.36
N ALA A 25 26.17 -25.87 0.79
CA ALA A 25 26.27 -26.70 2.01
C ALA A 25 24.97 -26.73 2.83
N LEU A 26 24.27 -25.59 2.95
CA LEU A 26 23.01 -25.50 3.71
C LEU A 26 21.76 -25.62 2.83
N GLY A 27 21.88 -25.49 1.50
CA GLY A 27 20.73 -25.60 0.58
C GLY A 27 19.76 -24.42 0.63
N LEU A 28 20.20 -23.25 1.10
CA LEU A 28 19.34 -22.07 1.22
C LEU A 28 19.12 -21.39 -0.13
N GLU A 29 17.93 -20.83 -0.30
CA GLU A 29 17.60 -20.00 -1.46
C GLU A 29 18.35 -18.67 -1.38
N VAL A 30 18.91 -18.25 -2.52
CA VAL A 30 19.69 -17.03 -2.65
C VAL A 30 19.09 -16.19 -3.78
N GLU A 31 18.87 -14.92 -3.51
CA GLU A 31 18.37 -13.97 -4.49
C GLU A 31 19.45 -13.58 -5.52
N ALA A 32 19.06 -12.87 -6.58
CA ALA A 32 20.01 -12.27 -7.49
C ALA A 32 20.82 -11.17 -6.78
N PRO A 33 22.11 -10.97 -7.14
CA PRO A 33 22.90 -9.88 -6.56
C PRO A 33 22.38 -8.51 -7.01
N GLU A 34 22.42 -7.54 -6.11
CA GLU A 34 22.08 -6.14 -6.37
C GLU A 34 23.32 -5.25 -6.12
N ASP A 35 23.66 -4.40 -7.08
CA ASP A 35 24.64 -3.34 -6.87
C ASP A 35 23.94 -2.12 -6.26
N VAL A 36 24.51 -1.59 -5.17
CA VAL A 36 24.01 -0.39 -4.48
C VAL A 36 25.09 0.71 -4.57
N PRO A 37 25.13 1.48 -5.67
CA PRO A 37 26.21 2.45 -5.93
C PRO A 37 26.34 3.55 -4.87
N SER A 38 25.21 3.96 -4.28
CA SER A 38 25.16 4.96 -3.20
C SER A 38 26.00 4.54 -1.98
N GLN A 39 26.16 3.22 -1.78
CA GLN A 39 26.91 2.64 -0.67
C GLN A 39 28.23 2.00 -1.11
N ARG A 40 28.45 1.85 -2.43
CA ARG A 40 29.61 1.17 -3.03
C ARG A 40 29.73 -0.28 -2.55
N VAL A 41 28.60 -0.96 -2.55
CA VAL A 41 28.46 -2.35 -2.09
C VAL A 41 27.65 -3.13 -3.12
N ARG A 42 28.00 -4.40 -3.27
CA ARG A 42 27.17 -5.44 -3.88
C ARG A 42 26.55 -6.25 -2.76
N ALA A 43 25.22 -6.29 -2.73
CA ALA A 43 24.42 -7.02 -1.75
C ALA A 43 23.83 -8.27 -2.39
N GLN A 44 23.66 -9.33 -1.60
CA GLN A 44 22.91 -10.52 -2.01
C GLN A 44 22.22 -11.16 -0.82
N PHE A 45 20.91 -11.37 -0.96
CA PHE A 45 20.08 -11.91 0.11
C PHE A 45 20.06 -13.44 0.10
N VAL A 46 20.11 -14.02 1.30
CA VAL A 46 19.99 -15.46 1.56
C VAL A 46 18.78 -15.66 2.46
N HIS A 47 17.79 -16.43 1.99
CA HIS A 47 16.57 -16.69 2.75
C HIS A 47 16.82 -17.69 3.88
N ALA A 48 16.68 -17.22 5.12
CA ALA A 48 16.81 -18.02 6.34
C ALA A 48 15.59 -17.81 7.26
N GLY A 49 14.39 -17.82 6.69
CA GLY A 49 13.13 -17.55 7.39
C GLY A 49 12.63 -16.11 7.15
N PRO A 50 11.90 -15.50 8.11
CA PRO A 50 11.23 -14.22 7.91
C PRO A 50 12.17 -13.01 7.84
N SER A 51 13.41 -13.16 8.30
CA SER A 51 14.46 -12.14 8.22
C SER A 51 15.67 -12.73 7.50
N PRO A 52 15.95 -12.35 6.24
CA PRO A 52 17.06 -12.90 5.49
C PRO A 52 18.43 -12.43 6.04
N LEU A 53 19.47 -13.13 5.62
CA LEU A 53 20.85 -12.64 5.74
C LEU A 53 21.21 -11.84 4.49
N GLU A 54 21.90 -10.73 4.67
CA GLU A 54 22.36 -9.89 3.56
C GLU A 54 23.89 -9.94 3.52
N LEU A 55 24.45 -10.58 2.49
CA LEU A 55 25.90 -10.63 2.31
C LEU A 55 26.36 -9.41 1.51
N LEU A 56 27.38 -8.72 2.02
CA LEU A 56 27.83 -7.42 1.55
C LEU A 56 29.29 -7.49 1.14
N GLN A 57 29.55 -7.32 -0.16
CA GLN A 57 30.89 -7.21 -0.72
C GLN A 57 31.14 -5.77 -1.17
N ALA A 58 32.28 -5.20 -0.78
CA ALA A 58 32.70 -3.89 -1.27
C ALA A 58 32.89 -3.88 -2.80
N THR A 59 32.40 -2.83 -3.47
CA THR A 59 32.69 -2.59 -4.90
C THR A 59 33.75 -1.52 -5.12
N ALA A 60 34.21 -0.86 -4.05
CA ALA A 60 35.30 0.11 -4.08
C ALA A 60 36.17 0.05 -2.81
N PRO A 61 37.49 0.35 -2.88
CA PRO A 61 38.40 0.31 -1.73
C PRO A 61 38.00 1.24 -0.58
N ASP A 62 37.33 2.36 -0.85
CA ASP A 62 36.95 3.35 0.15
C ASP A 62 35.51 3.18 0.68
N SER A 63 34.85 2.07 0.35
CA SER A 63 33.50 1.74 0.83
C SER A 63 33.46 1.55 2.36
N PRO A 64 32.29 1.75 3.00
CA PRO A 64 32.12 1.43 4.42
C PRO A 64 32.48 -0.02 4.75
N ILE A 65 32.15 -0.97 3.86
CA ILE A 65 32.44 -2.39 4.02
C ILE A 65 33.95 -2.66 3.97
N SER A 66 34.69 -2.05 3.04
CA SER A 66 36.16 -2.18 3.00
C SER A 66 36.80 -1.73 4.30
N LYS A 67 36.40 -0.56 4.83
CA LYS A 67 36.90 -0.03 6.10
C LYS A 67 36.54 -0.91 7.30
N PHE A 68 35.40 -1.59 7.25
CA PHE A 68 35.01 -2.56 8.28
C PHE A 68 35.90 -3.80 8.22
N LEU A 69 36.07 -4.38 7.02
CA LEU A 69 36.88 -5.58 6.80
C LEU A 69 38.34 -5.37 7.23
N GLU A 70 38.93 -4.20 6.92
CA GLU A 70 40.29 -3.85 7.36
C GLU A 70 40.45 -3.83 8.89
N LYS A 71 39.41 -3.37 9.60
CA LYS A 71 39.47 -3.17 11.06
C LYS A 71 39.04 -4.39 11.86
N ARG A 72 38.13 -5.20 11.31
CA ARG A 72 37.41 -6.25 12.05
C ARG A 72 37.46 -7.62 11.38
N GLY A 73 37.86 -7.70 10.11
CA GLY A 73 37.70 -8.90 9.29
C GLY A 73 36.25 -9.12 8.82
N PRO A 74 36.00 -10.18 8.04
CA PRO A 74 34.65 -10.57 7.62
C PRO A 74 33.79 -11.01 8.81
N GLY A 75 32.49 -10.77 8.74
CA GLY A 75 31.53 -11.14 9.78
C GLY A 75 30.30 -10.25 9.86
N LEU A 76 29.56 -10.38 10.96
CA LEU A 76 28.36 -9.58 11.25
C LEU A 76 28.70 -8.08 11.23
N HIS A 77 28.05 -7.33 10.34
CA HIS A 77 28.27 -5.90 10.15
C HIS A 77 27.23 -5.07 10.91
N HIS A 78 25.95 -5.38 10.71
CA HIS A 78 24.84 -4.61 11.27
C HIS A 78 23.56 -5.44 11.38
N ILE A 79 22.60 -4.93 12.16
CA ILE A 79 21.21 -5.40 12.15
C ILE A 79 20.32 -4.32 11.56
N THR A 80 19.27 -4.74 10.85
CA THR A 80 18.34 -3.81 10.20
C THR A 80 16.95 -3.92 10.79
N LEU A 81 16.38 -2.79 11.19
CA LEU A 81 15.04 -2.68 11.75
C LEU A 81 14.11 -1.94 10.79
N ARG A 82 13.05 -2.64 10.35
CA ARG A 82 12.00 -2.07 9.52
C ARG A 82 11.10 -1.14 10.33
N VAL A 83 10.84 0.05 9.80
CA VAL A 83 9.95 1.07 10.38
C VAL A 83 8.96 1.61 9.33
N ASP A 84 7.77 2.01 9.77
CA ASP A 84 6.71 2.50 8.87
C ASP A 84 7.03 3.87 8.26
N ASP A 85 7.58 4.78 9.07
CA ASP A 85 8.02 6.13 8.67
C ASP A 85 9.41 6.42 9.27
N ILE A 86 10.44 6.35 8.43
CA ILE A 86 11.83 6.56 8.84
C ILE A 86 12.10 8.02 9.24
N ARG A 87 11.40 9.01 8.65
CA ARG A 87 11.60 10.42 9.00
C ARG A 87 11.04 10.70 10.39
N ALA A 88 9.83 10.21 10.67
CA ALA A 88 9.26 10.25 12.01
C ALA A 88 10.14 9.51 13.02
N ALA A 89 10.70 8.36 12.62
CA ALA A 89 11.59 7.58 13.46
C ALA A 89 12.87 8.33 13.84
N LEU A 90 13.56 8.94 12.87
CA LEU A 90 14.75 9.75 13.13
C LEU A 90 14.43 10.97 14.00
N ALA A 91 13.28 11.61 13.80
CA ALA A 91 12.84 12.71 14.66
C ALA A 91 12.62 12.26 16.12
N GLU A 92 11.96 11.12 16.35
CA GLU A 92 11.76 10.53 17.68
C GLU A 92 13.10 10.20 18.35
N LEU A 93 14.06 9.64 17.60
CA LEU A 93 15.40 9.31 18.11
C LEU A 93 16.20 10.56 18.51
N ARG A 94 16.14 11.64 17.71
CA ARG A 94 16.79 12.91 18.06
C ARG A 94 16.24 13.53 19.33
N GLN A 95 14.91 13.52 19.49
CA GLN A 95 14.28 14.00 20.72
C GLN A 95 14.73 13.23 21.97
N ARG A 96 15.18 11.98 21.78
CA ARG A 96 15.74 11.13 22.82
C ARG A 96 17.27 11.21 22.94
N ASN A 97 17.91 12.16 22.26
CA ASN A 97 19.37 12.36 22.24
C ASN A 97 20.15 11.12 21.77
N VAL A 98 19.56 10.30 20.91
CA VAL A 98 20.25 9.18 20.26
C VAL A 98 21.20 9.73 19.19
N LYS A 99 22.46 9.28 19.21
CA LYS A 99 23.45 9.68 18.21
C LYS A 99 23.20 8.92 16.91
N LEU A 100 22.87 9.65 15.86
CA LEU A 100 22.67 9.13 14.52
C LEU A 100 23.98 9.22 13.71
N ILE A 101 24.15 8.32 12.73
CA ILE A 101 25.13 8.50 11.66
C ILE A 101 24.50 9.31 10.54
N ASP A 102 23.29 8.92 10.14
CA ASP A 102 22.53 9.59 9.09
C ASP A 102 21.46 10.49 9.71
N ASP A 103 21.59 11.79 9.50
CA ASP A 103 20.56 12.75 9.88
C ASP A 103 19.33 12.65 8.95
N GLU A 104 19.54 12.42 7.67
CA GLU A 104 18.47 12.28 6.70
C GLU A 104 18.52 10.88 6.07
N PRO A 105 17.37 10.24 5.78
CA PRO A 105 17.36 8.96 5.11
C PRO A 105 18.02 9.05 3.74
N ARG A 106 18.80 8.03 3.39
CA ARG A 106 19.44 7.85 2.08
C ARG A 106 18.90 6.61 1.37
N GLU A 107 19.25 6.45 0.09
CA GLU A 107 18.85 5.30 -0.72
C GLU A 107 19.65 4.05 -0.34
N GLY A 108 18.94 2.95 -0.08
CA GLY A 108 19.49 1.62 0.20
C GLY A 108 19.11 0.59 -0.88
N ALA A 109 19.40 -0.69 -0.60
CA ALA A 109 18.99 -1.81 -1.45
C ALA A 109 17.46 -1.89 -1.60
N GLU A 110 16.98 -2.57 -2.64
CA GLU A 110 15.55 -2.74 -2.95
C GLU A 110 14.78 -1.40 -3.08
N GLY A 111 15.48 -0.31 -3.42
CA GLY A 111 14.92 1.05 -3.48
C GLY A 111 14.43 1.61 -2.13
N ALA A 112 14.81 0.99 -1.02
CA ALA A 112 14.39 1.40 0.32
C ALA A 112 15.04 2.71 0.75
N ARG A 113 14.45 3.36 1.76
CA ARG A 113 15.10 4.44 2.51
C ARG A 113 15.76 3.86 3.75
N VAL A 114 17.03 4.15 3.94
CA VAL A 114 17.83 3.67 5.07
C VAL A 114 18.48 4.80 5.85
N ALA A 115 18.74 4.58 7.13
CA ALA A 115 19.49 5.49 7.99
C ALA A 115 20.16 4.72 9.12
N PHE A 116 21.42 5.03 9.41
CA PHE A 116 22.19 4.33 10.45
C PHE A 116 22.21 5.07 11.79
N ILE A 117 22.12 4.31 12.88
CA ILE A 117 22.33 4.77 14.24
C ILE A 117 23.79 4.51 14.63
N HIS A 118 24.43 5.48 15.29
CA HIS A 118 25.82 5.34 15.68
C HIS A 118 25.98 4.25 16.76
N PRO A 119 26.94 3.31 16.63
CA PRO A 119 27.08 2.18 17.56
C PRO A 119 27.23 2.56 19.04
N SER A 120 27.77 3.75 19.33
CA SER A 120 27.86 4.27 20.71
C SER A 120 26.50 4.44 21.39
N SER A 121 25.41 4.56 20.63
CA SER A 121 24.04 4.65 21.15
C SER A 121 23.34 3.30 21.27
N ALA A 122 23.98 2.21 20.81
CA ALA A 122 23.40 0.87 20.77
C ALA A 122 24.41 -0.20 21.25
N ASN A 123 25.16 0.09 22.31
CA ASN A 123 26.10 -0.85 22.94
C ASN A 123 27.11 -1.50 21.96
N GLY A 124 27.56 -0.74 20.97
CA GLY A 124 28.50 -1.21 19.95
C GLY A 124 27.87 -1.89 18.75
N VAL A 125 26.54 -2.06 18.73
CA VAL A 125 25.81 -2.60 17.58
C VAL A 125 25.55 -1.49 16.56
N LEU A 126 25.91 -1.74 15.30
CA LEU A 126 25.49 -0.88 14.20
C LEU A 126 24.04 -1.25 13.83
N VAL A 127 23.13 -0.28 13.96
CA VAL A 127 21.70 -0.47 13.67
C VAL A 127 21.33 0.36 12.45
N GLU A 128 20.81 -0.29 11.41
CA GLU A 128 20.15 0.35 10.28
C GLU A 128 18.64 0.44 10.56
N LEU A 129 18.04 1.59 10.28
CA LEU A 129 16.59 1.72 10.10
C LEU A 129 16.29 1.63 8.62
N LYS A 130 15.30 0.82 8.25
CA LYS A 130 14.84 0.66 6.87
C LYS A 130 13.35 0.97 6.77
N GLN A 131 12.99 1.86 5.86
CA GLN A 131 11.62 1.98 5.37
C GLN A 131 11.61 1.45 3.95
N PRO A 132 10.94 0.32 3.67
CA PRO A 132 10.86 -0.24 2.33
C PRO A 132 10.37 0.79 1.32
N ALA A 133 10.81 0.64 0.07
CA ALA A 133 10.15 1.33 -1.03
C ALA A 133 8.65 1.06 -0.91
N ARG A 134 7.82 2.09 -0.98
CA ARG A 134 6.40 1.85 -1.23
C ARG A 134 6.35 1.21 -2.62
N VAL A 135 6.20 -0.11 -2.70
CA VAL A 135 5.77 -0.77 -3.93
C VAL A 135 4.38 -0.23 -4.19
N ARG A 136 4.33 0.86 -4.96
CA ARG A 136 3.07 1.41 -5.43
C ARG A 136 2.64 0.51 -6.56
N PRO A 137 1.54 -0.24 -6.40
CA PRO A 137 0.96 -0.93 -7.54
C PRO A 137 0.68 0.12 -8.61
N GLU A 138 1.04 -0.19 -9.87
CA GLU A 138 0.78 0.72 -10.98
C GLU A 138 -0.68 1.17 -10.95
N PRO A 139 -0.95 2.46 -11.20
CA PRO A 139 -2.33 2.94 -11.22
C PRO A 139 -3.12 2.16 -12.27
N GLU A 140 -4.33 1.75 -11.92
CA GLU A 140 -5.22 1.11 -12.87
C GLU A 140 -5.79 2.17 -13.81
N LEU A 141 -5.04 2.45 -14.87
CA LEU A 141 -5.43 3.41 -15.89
C LEU A 141 -6.73 2.96 -16.58
N PRO A 142 -7.56 3.93 -17.03
CA PRO A 142 -8.79 3.60 -17.71
C PRO A 142 -8.58 2.72 -18.95
N LYS A 143 -9.38 1.67 -19.06
CA LYS A 143 -9.43 0.76 -20.21
C LYS A 143 -10.80 0.83 -20.85
N THR A 144 -10.84 0.97 -22.16
CA THR A 144 -12.09 1.08 -22.93
C THR A 144 -12.39 -0.21 -23.67
N ILE A 145 -13.62 -0.67 -23.55
CA ILE A 145 -14.22 -1.74 -24.34
C ILE A 145 -15.42 -1.15 -25.07
N ARG A 146 -15.47 -1.30 -26.39
CA ARG A 146 -16.63 -0.89 -27.18
C ARG A 146 -17.65 -2.02 -27.28
N LEU A 147 -18.91 -1.73 -26.98
CA LEU A 147 -20.03 -2.66 -27.10
C LEU A 147 -21.12 -2.01 -27.96
N GLY A 148 -21.12 -2.29 -29.26
CA GLY A 148 -21.99 -1.61 -30.21
C GLY A 148 -21.74 -0.10 -30.23
N ASP A 149 -22.75 0.68 -29.83
CA ASP A 149 -22.74 2.14 -29.83
C ASP A 149 -22.39 2.75 -28.47
N ILE A 150 -21.99 1.93 -27.50
CA ILE A 150 -21.52 2.41 -26.19
C ILE A 150 -20.06 2.05 -25.95
N ASP A 151 -19.36 2.93 -25.24
CA ASP A 151 -18.05 2.65 -24.67
C ASP A 151 -18.20 2.33 -23.18
N ILE A 152 -17.61 1.23 -22.75
CA ILE A 152 -17.48 0.79 -21.36
C ILE A 152 -16.05 1.06 -20.94
N VAL A 153 -15.86 1.98 -20.00
CA VAL A 153 -14.54 2.45 -19.54
C VAL A 153 -14.38 2.10 -18.07
N THR A 154 -13.32 1.39 -17.71
CA THR A 154 -13.00 1.15 -16.30
C THR A 154 -12.42 2.43 -15.70
N VAL A 155 -12.90 2.85 -14.52
CA VAL A 155 -12.26 3.90 -13.73
C VAL A 155 -12.02 3.37 -12.32
N SER A 156 -10.95 3.81 -11.66
CA SER A 156 -10.53 3.23 -10.38
C SER A 156 -10.66 4.25 -9.27
N ASP A 157 -11.20 3.83 -8.13
CA ASP A 157 -11.10 4.57 -6.87
C ASP A 157 -9.97 4.04 -5.98
N GLY A 158 -9.03 3.30 -6.56
CA GLY A 158 -7.89 2.69 -5.87
C GLY A 158 -8.25 1.35 -5.23
N PHE A 159 -7.62 1.06 -4.11
CA PHE A 159 -7.73 -0.23 -3.44
C PHE A 159 -7.97 -0.08 -1.95
N PHE A 160 -8.51 -1.14 -1.36
CA PHE A 160 -8.71 -1.30 0.07
C PHE A 160 -8.44 -2.75 0.46
N TYR A 161 -8.45 -3.02 1.76
CA TYR A 161 -8.11 -4.32 2.32
C TYR A 161 -9.22 -4.77 3.27
N LEU A 162 -9.63 -6.03 3.11
CA LEU A 162 -10.59 -6.71 3.97
C LEU A 162 -10.08 -8.08 4.36
N ASP A 163 -10.56 -8.61 5.49
CA ASP A 163 -10.22 -9.96 5.92
C ASP A 163 -10.52 -10.98 4.80
N GLY A 164 -9.50 -11.77 4.42
CA GLY A 164 -9.65 -12.75 3.37
C GLY A 164 -10.62 -13.87 3.72
N GLY A 165 -10.71 -14.24 5.00
CA GLY A 165 -11.70 -15.22 5.47
C GLY A 165 -13.13 -14.74 5.26
N ALA A 166 -13.41 -13.46 5.55
CA ALA A 166 -14.71 -12.86 5.29
C ALA A 166 -15.07 -12.85 3.79
N MET A 167 -14.09 -12.62 2.92
CA MET A 167 -14.29 -12.55 1.47
C MET A 167 -14.44 -13.92 0.79
N PHE A 168 -13.74 -14.94 1.29
CA PHE A 168 -13.78 -16.30 0.76
C PHE A 168 -14.72 -17.24 1.52
N GLY A 169 -15.31 -16.78 2.63
CA GLY A 169 -16.30 -17.49 3.42
C GLY A 169 -15.78 -18.84 3.92
N VAL A 170 -16.43 -19.92 3.49
CA VAL A 170 -16.10 -21.29 3.92
C VAL A 170 -14.86 -21.87 3.23
N ILE A 171 -14.30 -21.20 2.24
CA ILE A 171 -13.14 -21.70 1.49
C ILE A 171 -11.90 -21.58 2.38
N PRO A 172 -11.17 -22.69 2.65
CA PRO A 172 -10.01 -22.65 3.52
C PRO A 172 -8.90 -21.75 2.96
N LYS A 173 -8.19 -21.06 3.87
CA LYS A 173 -7.10 -20.13 3.53
C LYS A 173 -6.08 -20.68 2.55
N THR A 174 -5.69 -21.94 2.73
CA THR A 174 -4.71 -22.62 1.88
C THR A 174 -5.09 -22.69 0.39
N PHE A 175 -6.38 -22.52 0.05
CA PHE A 175 -6.87 -22.52 -1.32
C PHE A 175 -6.86 -21.13 -1.96
N TRP A 176 -7.08 -20.07 -1.18
CA TRP A 176 -7.21 -18.71 -1.71
C TRP A 176 -5.96 -17.85 -1.52
N GLU A 177 -5.13 -18.12 -0.52
CA GLU A 177 -3.98 -17.24 -0.17
C GLU A 177 -2.94 -17.11 -1.29
N LYS A 178 -2.83 -18.12 -2.16
CA LYS A 178 -1.95 -18.04 -3.34
C LYS A 178 -2.48 -17.08 -4.41
N LYS A 179 -3.80 -16.93 -4.53
CA LYS A 179 -4.46 -16.06 -5.53
C LYS A 179 -4.70 -14.66 -5.00
N ALA A 180 -4.98 -14.55 -3.70
CA ALA A 180 -5.17 -13.29 -2.99
C ALA A 180 -4.27 -13.31 -1.73
N PRO A 181 -2.98 -12.98 -1.88
CA PRO A 181 -2.05 -12.98 -0.76
C PRO A 181 -2.52 -12.02 0.34
N PRO A 182 -2.74 -12.52 1.57
CA PRO A 182 -3.16 -11.67 2.67
C PRO A 182 -1.96 -10.97 3.33
N ASP A 183 -2.22 -9.83 3.96
CA ASP A 183 -1.26 -9.16 4.84
C ASP A 183 -1.15 -9.83 6.23
N GLU A 184 -0.32 -9.26 7.11
CA GLU A 184 -0.12 -9.74 8.49
C GLU A 184 -1.41 -9.75 9.33
N ARG A 185 -2.43 -8.96 8.95
CA ARG A 185 -3.75 -8.93 9.61
C ARG A 185 -4.78 -9.82 8.88
N ASN A 186 -4.31 -10.75 8.04
CA ASN A 186 -5.12 -11.63 7.20
C ASN A 186 -5.97 -10.91 6.14
N ARG A 187 -5.64 -9.64 5.80
CA ARG A 187 -6.43 -8.86 4.85
C ARG A 187 -5.94 -9.03 3.43
N ILE A 188 -6.85 -9.23 2.48
CA ILE A 188 -6.55 -9.28 1.05
C ILE A 188 -6.80 -7.93 0.40
N ARG A 189 -6.01 -7.63 -0.64
CA ARG A 189 -6.12 -6.42 -1.43
C ARG A 189 -7.28 -6.51 -2.41
N MET A 190 -8.17 -5.52 -2.40
CA MET A 190 -9.38 -5.45 -3.22
C MET A 190 -9.42 -4.16 -4.01
N ALA A 191 -9.75 -4.24 -5.29
CA ALA A 191 -9.82 -3.09 -6.20
C ALA A 191 -11.23 -2.49 -6.20
N MET A 192 -11.33 -1.17 -6.03
CA MET A 192 -12.58 -0.43 -6.20
C MET A 192 -12.68 0.07 -7.64
N ARG A 193 -12.94 -0.86 -8.56
CA ARG A 193 -13.14 -0.54 -9.97
C ARG A 193 -14.60 -0.18 -10.20
N CYS A 194 -14.81 1.05 -10.67
CA CYS A 194 -16.09 1.56 -11.11
C CYS A 194 -16.16 1.47 -12.65
N VAL A 195 -17.37 1.58 -13.20
CA VAL A 195 -17.58 1.46 -14.65
C VAL A 195 -18.24 2.72 -15.18
N LEU A 196 -17.55 3.43 -16.06
CA LEU A 196 -18.08 4.56 -16.82
C LEU A 196 -18.65 4.04 -18.14
N VAL A 197 -19.91 4.32 -18.41
CA VAL A 197 -20.58 3.98 -19.67
C VAL A 197 -20.85 5.27 -20.44
N ARG A 198 -20.33 5.35 -21.67
CA ARG A 198 -20.59 6.45 -22.60
C ARG A 198 -21.49 5.98 -23.72
N GLY A 199 -22.66 6.60 -23.83
CA GLY A 199 -23.61 6.36 -24.91
C GLY A 199 -24.49 7.60 -25.10
N PRO A 200 -25.80 7.44 -25.28
CA PRO A 200 -26.74 8.57 -25.31
C PRO A 200 -26.73 9.40 -24.02
N ARG A 201 -26.33 8.79 -22.90
CA ARG A 201 -26.02 9.45 -21.63
C ARG A 201 -24.70 8.95 -21.08
N THR A 202 -24.05 9.76 -20.27
CA THR A 202 -22.86 9.36 -19.51
C THR A 202 -23.28 8.84 -18.14
N MET A 203 -23.05 7.55 -17.89
CA MET A 203 -23.41 6.87 -16.66
C MET A 203 -22.16 6.39 -15.92
N LEU A 204 -22.15 6.48 -14.61
CA LEU A 204 -21.16 5.84 -13.75
C LEU A 204 -21.83 4.75 -12.92
N ILE A 205 -21.27 3.54 -12.91
CA ILE A 205 -21.68 2.42 -12.05
C ILE A 205 -20.72 2.35 -10.88
N ASP A 206 -21.24 2.59 -9.67
CA ASP A 206 -20.51 2.77 -8.41
C ASP A 206 -19.47 3.91 -8.44
N ALA A 207 -18.98 4.33 -7.27
CA ALA A 207 -18.05 5.45 -7.13
C ALA A 207 -16.97 5.23 -6.06
N GLY A 208 -16.73 3.98 -5.64
CA GLY A 208 -15.69 3.66 -4.67
C GLY A 208 -15.99 4.15 -3.25
N ALA A 209 -14.94 4.27 -2.43
CA ALA A 209 -15.02 4.57 -1.00
C ALA A 209 -15.17 6.07 -0.66
N GLY A 210 -14.82 6.96 -1.59
CA GLY A 210 -14.88 8.41 -1.36
C GLY A 210 -13.98 8.88 -0.20
N ASP A 211 -14.16 10.12 0.24
CA ASP A 211 -13.22 10.85 1.10
C ASP A 211 -13.71 11.08 2.55
N LYS A 212 -14.79 10.40 2.95
CA LYS A 212 -15.48 10.68 4.22
C LYS A 212 -15.10 9.75 5.38
N MET A 213 -14.21 8.79 5.14
CA MET A 213 -13.80 7.80 6.15
C MET A 213 -13.09 8.44 7.34
N THR A 214 -13.44 8.00 8.55
CA THR A 214 -12.71 8.34 9.77
C THR A 214 -11.31 7.70 9.77
N ALA A 215 -10.38 8.24 10.55
CA ALA A 215 -9.04 7.65 10.72
C ALA A 215 -9.09 6.18 11.18
N LYS A 216 -10.06 5.83 12.03
CA LYS A 216 -10.28 4.45 12.47
C LYS A 216 -10.71 3.54 11.32
N GLN A 217 -11.67 3.95 10.50
CA GLN A 217 -12.08 3.19 9.31
C GLN A 217 -10.92 3.06 8.31
N ALA A 218 -10.15 4.13 8.12
CA ALA A 218 -9.00 4.11 7.22
C ALA A 218 -7.89 3.13 7.68
N ASP A 219 -7.65 2.97 8.99
CA ASP A 219 -6.72 1.94 9.51
C ASP A 219 -7.26 0.51 9.28
N ILE A 220 -8.56 0.31 9.53
CA ILE A 220 -9.22 -0.99 9.35
C ILE A 220 -9.09 -1.44 7.89
N PHE A 221 -9.50 -0.58 6.96
CA PHE A 221 -9.59 -0.91 5.53
C PHE A 221 -8.31 -0.64 4.74
N ARG A 222 -7.28 -0.03 5.34
CA ARG A 222 -5.97 0.28 4.73
C ARG A 222 -6.10 0.73 3.27
N PHE A 223 -6.56 1.95 3.03
CA PHE A 223 -6.73 2.44 1.66
C PHE A 223 -5.40 2.69 0.93
N GLU A 224 -5.35 2.31 -0.34
CA GLU A 224 -4.30 2.66 -1.30
C GLU A 224 -4.94 3.46 -2.44
N ARG A 225 -5.01 4.79 -2.26
CA ARG A 225 -5.82 5.70 -3.09
C ARG A 225 -5.04 6.91 -3.62
N ASP A 226 -3.74 6.74 -3.83
CA ASP A 226 -2.89 7.73 -4.49
C ASP A 226 -3.36 8.01 -5.94
N PHE A 227 -3.95 7.00 -6.58
CA PHE A 227 -4.73 7.14 -7.82
C PHE A 227 -6.15 6.65 -7.53
N ASN A 228 -7.11 7.59 -7.51
CA ASN A 228 -8.50 7.36 -7.14
C ASN A 228 -9.45 8.02 -8.14
N LEU A 229 -10.76 8.07 -7.83
CA LEU A 229 -11.77 8.54 -8.77
C LEU A 229 -11.51 9.97 -9.26
N GLN A 230 -10.89 10.82 -8.44
CA GLN A 230 -10.52 12.19 -8.78
C GLN A 230 -9.45 12.25 -9.89
N GLN A 231 -8.55 11.27 -9.96
CA GLN A 231 -7.55 11.17 -11.03
C GLN A 231 -8.05 10.32 -12.21
N SER A 232 -8.79 9.24 -11.95
CA SER A 232 -9.18 8.28 -12.97
C SER A 232 -10.29 8.77 -13.91
N LEU A 233 -11.22 9.60 -13.43
CA LEU A 233 -12.24 10.24 -14.27
C LEU A 233 -11.62 11.20 -15.31
N PRO A 234 -10.77 12.19 -14.93
CA PRO A 234 -10.06 13.01 -15.91
C PRO A 234 -9.15 12.20 -16.84
N ALA A 235 -8.49 11.16 -16.34
CA ALA A 235 -7.68 10.25 -17.17
C ALA A 235 -8.53 9.50 -18.22
N ALA A 236 -9.82 9.29 -17.94
CA ALA A 236 -10.76 8.77 -18.92
C ALA A 236 -11.25 9.86 -19.89
N GLY A 237 -11.10 11.15 -19.56
CA GLY A 237 -11.61 12.29 -20.33
C GLY A 237 -13.02 12.75 -19.94
N VAL A 238 -13.42 12.51 -18.68
CA VAL A 238 -14.74 12.90 -18.13
C VAL A 238 -14.55 13.65 -16.81
N SER A 239 -15.30 14.72 -16.61
CA SER A 239 -15.37 15.42 -15.33
C SER A 239 -16.58 14.92 -14.50
N PRO A 240 -16.62 15.16 -13.18
CA PRO A 240 -17.80 14.84 -12.37
C PRO A 240 -19.08 15.51 -12.86
N ALA A 241 -18.98 16.69 -13.50
CA ALA A 241 -20.13 17.36 -14.07
C ALA A 241 -20.69 16.59 -15.27
N ASP A 242 -19.87 15.88 -16.04
CA ASP A 242 -20.28 15.14 -17.26
C ASP A 242 -21.10 13.89 -16.96
N ILE A 243 -21.16 13.44 -15.71
CA ILE A 243 -21.96 12.28 -15.32
C ILE A 243 -23.42 12.68 -15.13
N GLU A 244 -24.31 12.02 -15.88
CA GLU A 244 -25.76 12.26 -15.91
C GLU A 244 -26.54 11.20 -15.12
N VAL A 245 -25.97 10.00 -14.96
CA VAL A 245 -26.57 8.93 -14.17
C VAL A 245 -25.51 8.27 -13.31
N VAL A 246 -25.82 8.03 -12.04
CA VAL A 246 -25.00 7.21 -11.16
C VAL A 246 -25.82 6.01 -10.73
N LEU A 247 -25.44 4.82 -11.18
CA LEU A 247 -26.12 3.58 -10.85
C LEU A 247 -25.38 2.87 -9.72
N ALA A 248 -26.07 2.61 -8.61
CA ALA A 248 -25.53 1.81 -7.53
C ALA A 248 -25.79 0.32 -7.80
N THR A 249 -24.73 -0.50 -7.71
CA THR A 249 -24.92 -1.95 -7.59
C THR A 249 -25.54 -2.28 -6.23
N HIS A 250 -25.02 -1.66 -5.17
CA HIS A 250 -25.53 -1.65 -3.80
C HIS A 250 -24.90 -0.48 -3.01
N LEU A 251 -25.33 -0.26 -1.76
CA LEU A 251 -24.98 0.96 -0.99
C LEU A 251 -23.89 0.77 0.07
N HIS A 252 -23.09 -0.29 -0.02
CA HIS A 252 -21.91 -0.42 0.82
C HIS A 252 -20.89 0.69 0.55
N PHE A 253 -20.08 0.97 1.56
CA PHE A 253 -19.14 2.08 1.55
C PHE A 253 -18.17 2.06 0.37
N ASP A 254 -17.70 0.88 -0.05
CA ASP A 254 -16.73 0.67 -1.13
C ASP A 254 -17.33 0.84 -2.53
N HIS A 255 -18.65 1.08 -2.61
CA HIS A 255 -19.39 1.35 -3.84
C HIS A 255 -20.02 2.74 -3.83
N ALA A 256 -20.73 3.10 -2.76
CA ALA A 256 -21.48 4.35 -2.65
C ALA A 256 -20.70 5.48 -1.97
N GLY A 257 -19.52 5.19 -1.40
CA GLY A 257 -18.70 6.16 -0.69
C GLY A 257 -18.38 7.40 -1.51
N GLY A 258 -18.13 7.24 -2.81
CA GLY A 258 -17.88 8.37 -3.72
C GLY A 258 -19.11 9.10 -4.24
N PHE A 259 -20.34 8.67 -3.95
CA PHE A 259 -21.56 9.34 -4.42
C PHE A 259 -21.70 10.75 -3.87
N THR A 260 -21.24 10.96 -2.64
CA THR A 260 -21.17 12.26 -1.99
C THR A 260 -19.74 12.63 -1.67
N GLU A 261 -19.50 13.93 -1.51
CA GLU A 261 -18.20 14.49 -1.12
C GLU A 261 -18.36 15.42 0.09
N ARG A 262 -17.30 15.54 0.89
CA ARG A 262 -17.23 16.54 1.97
C ARG A 262 -16.73 17.86 1.39
N ALA A 263 -17.58 18.89 1.45
CA ALA A 263 -17.23 20.25 1.06
C ALA A 263 -16.30 20.91 2.09
N PRO A 264 -15.59 22.00 1.73
CA PRO A 264 -14.68 22.71 2.64
C PRO A 264 -15.34 23.25 3.91
N ASP A 265 -16.64 23.53 3.86
CA ASP A 265 -17.45 23.97 5.01
C ASP A 265 -17.90 22.81 5.92
N GLY A 266 -17.48 21.58 5.60
CA GLY A 266 -17.80 20.36 6.34
C GLY A 266 -19.12 19.69 5.94
N THR A 267 -19.94 20.34 5.09
CA THR A 267 -21.20 19.77 4.60
C THR A 267 -20.94 18.60 3.64
N VAL A 268 -21.92 17.70 3.52
CA VAL A 268 -21.85 16.57 2.60
C VAL A 268 -22.89 16.78 1.49
N ARG A 269 -22.44 16.71 0.24
CA ARG A 269 -23.27 17.00 -0.95
C ARG A 269 -23.06 15.95 -2.05
N PRO A 270 -23.99 15.83 -3.02
CA PRO A 270 -23.77 14.98 -4.20
C PRO A 270 -22.47 15.37 -4.93
N ARG A 271 -21.62 14.38 -5.26
CA ARG A 271 -20.36 14.59 -5.99
C ARG A 271 -20.59 14.90 -7.47
N PHE A 272 -21.66 14.35 -8.05
CA PHE A 272 -21.98 14.45 -9.47
C PHE A 272 -23.19 15.38 -9.65
N PRO A 273 -22.97 16.69 -9.86
CA PRO A 273 -24.01 17.71 -9.68
C PRO A 273 -25.15 17.64 -10.70
N ARG A 274 -24.94 16.99 -11.85
CA ARG A 274 -25.97 16.79 -12.88
C ARG A 274 -26.58 15.39 -12.86
N ALA A 275 -26.11 14.51 -11.99
CA ALA A 275 -26.50 13.11 -12.04
C ALA A 275 -27.84 12.86 -11.36
N GLN A 276 -28.66 12.01 -11.99
CA GLN A 276 -29.67 11.23 -11.28
C GLN A 276 -29.01 9.97 -10.73
N TYR A 277 -29.13 9.76 -9.43
CA TYR A 277 -28.67 8.57 -8.74
C TYR A 277 -29.79 7.52 -8.78
N VAL A 278 -29.43 6.27 -9.03
CA VAL A 278 -30.39 5.19 -9.20
C VAL A 278 -29.93 4.01 -8.36
N VAL A 279 -30.83 3.50 -7.52
CA VAL A 279 -30.63 2.32 -6.69
C VAL A 279 -31.93 1.51 -6.63
N ARG A 280 -31.82 0.20 -6.41
CA ARG A 280 -32.99 -0.63 -6.15
C ARG A 280 -33.67 -0.17 -4.85
N ARG A 281 -34.98 0.02 -4.87
CA ARG A 281 -35.76 0.44 -3.68
C ARG A 281 -35.48 -0.41 -2.43
N GLY A 282 -35.48 -1.73 -2.55
CA GLY A 282 -35.20 -2.62 -1.40
C GLY A 282 -33.79 -2.45 -0.82
N GLU A 283 -32.80 -2.20 -1.68
CA GLU A 283 -31.43 -1.89 -1.22
C GLU A 283 -31.38 -0.57 -0.43
N TYR A 284 -32.12 0.45 -0.88
CA TYR A 284 -32.22 1.71 -0.16
C TYR A 284 -32.93 1.57 1.19
N GLU A 285 -33.99 0.77 1.25
CA GLU A 285 -34.71 0.45 2.50
C GLU A 285 -33.77 -0.25 3.50
N ASP A 286 -33.02 -1.26 3.05
CA ASP A 286 -32.04 -1.99 3.88
C ASP A 286 -30.89 -1.08 4.34
N ALA A 287 -30.36 -0.24 3.44
CA ALA A 287 -29.26 0.66 3.74
C ALA A 287 -29.66 1.82 4.69
N THR A 288 -30.94 2.21 4.69
CA THR A 288 -31.45 3.25 5.61
C THR A 288 -31.89 2.70 6.96
N HIS A 289 -32.07 1.37 7.06
CA HIS A 289 -32.42 0.67 8.29
C HIS A 289 -31.47 -0.52 8.55
N PRO A 290 -30.15 -0.28 8.64
CA PRO A 290 -29.19 -1.36 8.75
C PRO A 290 -29.35 -2.10 10.09
N ASN A 291 -29.17 -3.42 10.05
CA ASN A 291 -29.14 -4.25 11.25
C ASN A 291 -27.70 -4.40 11.77
N GLU A 292 -27.53 -5.14 12.87
CA GLU A 292 -26.23 -5.36 13.51
C GLU A 292 -25.15 -5.92 12.58
N ARG A 293 -25.53 -6.70 11.56
CA ARG A 293 -24.61 -7.25 10.56
C ARG A 293 -24.22 -6.22 9.50
N THR A 294 -25.18 -5.41 9.03
CA THR A 294 -24.98 -4.55 7.84
C THR A 294 -24.54 -3.12 8.18
N LYS A 295 -24.70 -2.68 9.44
CA LYS A 295 -24.24 -1.35 9.89
C LYS A 295 -22.74 -1.09 9.75
N GLY A 296 -21.95 -2.15 9.59
CA GLY A 296 -20.51 -2.05 9.33
C GLY A 296 -20.16 -1.58 7.92
N SER A 297 -21.11 -1.64 6.98
CA SER A 297 -20.90 -1.32 5.56
C SER A 297 -21.82 -0.23 5.03
N TYR A 298 -23.00 -0.04 5.62
CA TYR A 298 -23.95 1.02 5.25
C TYR A 298 -23.68 2.31 6.05
N PHE A 299 -23.20 3.34 5.36
CA PHE A 299 -22.96 4.66 5.96
C PHE A 299 -23.90 5.70 5.36
N LEU A 300 -24.84 6.19 6.18
CA LEU A 300 -25.91 7.10 5.73
C LEU A 300 -25.40 8.35 5.01
N GLU A 301 -24.23 8.89 5.38
CA GLU A 301 -23.63 10.07 4.73
C GLU A 301 -23.33 9.87 3.23
N ASN A 302 -23.29 8.62 2.75
CA ASN A 302 -23.01 8.30 1.35
C ASN A 302 -24.23 8.47 0.43
N TYR A 303 -25.45 8.38 0.96
CA TYR A 303 -26.67 8.37 0.13
C TYR A 303 -27.83 9.19 0.69
N LYS A 304 -27.91 9.42 2.01
CA LYS A 304 -28.94 10.29 2.59
C LYS A 304 -28.93 11.71 1.99
N PRO A 305 -27.76 12.36 1.78
CA PRO A 305 -27.73 13.68 1.15
C PRO A 305 -28.29 13.68 -0.27
N LEU A 306 -28.25 12.55 -0.99
CA LEU A 306 -28.79 12.45 -2.35
C LEU A 306 -30.33 12.54 -2.32
N ALA A 307 -30.97 11.84 -1.38
CA ALA A 307 -32.41 11.93 -1.16
C ALA A 307 -32.82 13.34 -0.70
N ASP A 308 -32.05 13.95 0.21
CA ASP A 308 -32.32 15.30 0.70
C ASP A 308 -32.23 16.37 -0.43
N HIS A 309 -31.44 16.10 -1.48
CA HIS A 309 -31.33 16.94 -2.68
C HIS A 309 -32.30 16.53 -3.82
N ASN A 310 -33.17 15.54 -3.60
CA ASN A 310 -34.10 14.99 -4.59
C ASN A 310 -33.43 14.48 -5.87
N VAL A 311 -32.27 13.83 -5.75
CA VAL A 311 -31.53 13.26 -6.88
C VAL A 311 -31.40 11.73 -6.85
N LEU A 312 -32.01 11.04 -5.87
CA LEU A 312 -31.97 9.57 -5.67
C LEU A 312 -33.30 8.88 -5.98
#